data_AF-A0A9P0YI54-F1
#
_entry.id   AF-A0A9P0YI54-F1
#
_cell.length_a   1.000
_cell.length_b   1.000
_cell.length_c   1.000
_cell.angle_alpha   90.00
_cell.angle_beta   90.00
_cell.angle_gamma   90.00
#
_symmetry.space_group_name_H-M   'P 1'
#
loop_
_entity.id
_entity.type
_entity.pdbx_description
1 polymer ?
#
loop_
_entity_poly.entity_id
_entity_poly.type
_entity_poly.pdbx_seq_one_letter_code
_entity_poly.pdbx_strand_id
1 'polypeptide(L)'
;MSTSLMVADSIWNDIESTRSVIDDHLSTLHFLFGKNFERAARVVDQRGVKRICGQPSGRSIFQVVGESRKKDEYLCFPEHYCACYSFFYDVVNRAEQLCVRIH
;
A
#
# COMPACT_ATOMS: atom_id res chain seq x y z
N MET A 1 -5.06 17.09 -7.07
CA MET A 1 -5.19 15.84 -6.29
C MET A 1 -6.51 15.20 -6.66
N SER A 2 -6.53 13.89 -6.93
CA SER A 2 -7.77 13.16 -7.22
C SER A 2 -8.65 13.13 -5.96
N THR A 3 -9.96 13.36 -6.10
CA THR A 3 -10.93 13.29 -4.99
C THR A 3 -10.86 11.94 -4.26
N SER A 4 -10.62 10.86 -5.00
CA SER A 4 -10.41 9.51 -4.47
C SER A 4 -9.25 9.41 -3.47
N LEU A 5 -8.16 10.14 -3.71
CA LEU A 5 -7.00 10.13 -2.80
C LEU A 5 -7.30 10.88 -1.50
N MET A 6 -8.06 11.97 -1.56
CA MET A 6 -8.46 12.71 -0.35
C MET A 6 -9.39 11.88 0.55
N VAL A 7 -10.29 11.09 -0.05
CA VAL A 7 -11.14 10.16 0.71
C VAL A 7 -10.28 9.08 1.36
N ALA A 8 -9.33 8.50 0.62
CA ALA A 8 -8.41 7.51 1.18
C ALA A 8 -7.60 8.08 2.35
N ASP A 9 -7.01 9.27 2.19
CA ASP A 9 -6.24 9.94 3.25
C ASP A 9 -7.10 10.19 4.51
N SER A 10 -8.36 10.60 4.35
CA SER A 10 -9.28 10.77 5.48
C SER A 10 -9.52 9.48 6.24
N ILE A 11 -9.65 8.35 5.53
CA ILE A 11 -9.85 7.04 6.17
C ILE A 11 -8.57 6.60 6.88
N TRP A 12 -7.40 6.78 6.26
CA TRP A 12 -6.13 6.43 6.90
C TRP A 12 -5.89 7.23 8.18
N ASN A 13 -6.20 8.53 8.17
CA ASN A 13 -6.11 9.37 9.38
C ASN A 13 -7.06 8.91 10.49
N ASP A 14 -8.28 8.48 10.13
CA ASP A 14 -9.25 7.96 11.10
C ASP A 14 -8.79 6.63 11.71
N ILE A 15 -8.25 5.72 10.88
CA ILE A 15 -7.65 4.45 11.35
C ILE A 15 -6.46 4.73 12.28
N GLU A 16 -5.59 5.68 11.93
CA GLU A 16 -4.42 6.02 12.75
C GLU A 16 -4.83 6.62 14.11
N SER A 17 -5.84 7.48 14.10
CA SER A 17 -6.40 8.14 15.28
C SER A 17 -7.08 7.14 16.23
N THR A 18 -7.95 6.29 15.68
CA THR A 18 -8.75 5.32 16.46
C THR A 18 -7.98 4.04 16.79
N ARG A 19 -6.87 3.77 16.10
CA ARG A 19 -6.12 2.50 16.16
C ARG A 19 -6.99 1.28 15.87
N SER A 20 -8.07 1.46 15.12
CA SER A 20 -9.05 0.42 14.81
C SER A 20 -9.44 0.48 13.34
N VAL A 21 -9.74 -0.67 12.77
CA VAL A 21 -10.22 -0.80 11.39
C VAL A 21 -11.62 -1.39 11.45
N ILE A 22 -12.61 -0.70 10.89
CA ILE A 22 -13.99 -1.16 10.78
C ILE A 22 -14.35 -1.53 9.33
N ASP A 23 -15.45 -2.26 9.15
CA ASP A 23 -15.87 -2.76 7.84
C ASP A 23 -16.12 -1.66 6.80
N ASP A 24 -16.65 -0.51 7.23
CA ASP A 24 -16.86 0.65 6.36
C ASP A 24 -15.54 1.22 5.80
N HIS A 25 -14.46 1.19 6.60
CA HIS A 25 -13.14 1.59 6.12
C HIS A 25 -12.67 0.65 5.01
N LEU A 26 -12.76 -0.66 5.25
CA LEU A 26 -12.36 -1.69 4.29
C LEU A 26 -13.18 -1.62 3.00
N SER A 27 -14.50 -1.47 3.13
CA SER A 27 -15.43 -1.35 2.00
C SER A 27 -15.12 -0.13 1.14
N THR A 28 -14.85 1.01 1.76
CA THR A 28 -14.51 2.25 1.04
C THR A 28 -13.15 2.15 0.36
N LEU A 29 -12.12 1.62 1.05
CA LEU A 29 -10.80 1.42 0.47
C LEU A 29 -10.83 0.41 -0.69
N HIS A 30 -11.61 -0.67 -0.55
CA HIS A 30 -11.84 -1.62 -1.64
C HIS A 30 -12.57 -0.97 -2.82
N PHE A 31 -13.55 -0.08 -2.58
CA PHE A 31 -14.20 0.66 -3.66
C PHE A 31 -13.22 1.57 -4.42
N LEU A 32 -12.30 2.23 -3.70
CA LEU A 32 -11.35 3.17 -4.30
C LEU A 32 -10.20 2.51 -5.07
N PHE A 33 -9.67 1.39 -4.55
CA PHE A 33 -8.44 0.76 -5.07
C PHE A 33 -8.68 -0.64 -5.65
N GLY A 34 -9.87 -1.21 -5.47
CA GLY A 34 -10.27 -2.51 -5.99
C GLY A 34 -9.31 -3.64 -5.64
N LYS A 35 -8.93 -4.41 -6.67
CA LYS A 35 -8.04 -5.57 -6.54
C LYS A 35 -6.65 -5.21 -5.99
N ASN A 36 -6.20 -3.96 -6.13
CA ASN A 36 -4.91 -3.54 -5.58
C ASN A 36 -4.96 -3.48 -4.05
N PHE A 37 -6.09 -3.05 -3.47
CA PHE A 37 -6.28 -3.09 -2.02
C PHE A 37 -6.41 -4.52 -1.51
N GLU A 38 -7.19 -5.37 -2.17
CA GLU A 38 -7.32 -6.77 -1.77
C GLU A 38 -5.96 -7.50 -1.72
N ARG A 39 -5.12 -7.29 -2.74
CA ARG A 39 -3.76 -7.84 -2.78
C ARG A 39 -2.87 -7.26 -1.67
N ALA A 40 -2.91 -5.94 -1.47
CA ALA A 40 -2.12 -5.29 -0.44
C ALA A 40 -2.51 -5.78 0.97
N ALA A 41 -3.82 -5.88 1.25
CA ALA A 41 -4.35 -6.38 2.51
C ALA A 41 -3.89 -7.82 2.78
N ARG A 42 -3.96 -8.71 1.79
CA ARG A 42 -3.47 -10.10 1.92
C ARG A 42 -1.98 -10.18 2.28
N VAL A 43 -1.15 -9.30 1.73
CA VAL A 43 0.28 -9.25 2.03
C VAL A 43 0.51 -8.81 3.47
N VAL A 44 -0.25 -7.82 3.95
CA VAL A 44 -0.21 -7.36 5.35
C VAL A 44 -0.68 -8.46 6.31
N ASP A 45 -1.80 -9.12 6.01
CA ASP A 45 -2.35 -10.21 6.83
C ASP A 45 -1.38 -11.39 6.96
N GLN A 46 -0.64 -11.69 5.90
CA GLN A 46 0.39 -12.73 5.89
C GLN A 46 1.72 -12.28 6.53
N ARG A 47 1.77 -11.10 7.15
CA ARG A 47 2.97 -10.48 7.72
C ARG A 47 4.12 -10.35 6.70
N GLY A 48 3.77 -10.15 5.44
CA GLY A 48 4.72 -10.02 4.33
C GLY A 48 5.35 -8.64 4.21
N VAL A 49 5.10 -7.71 5.14
CA VAL A 49 5.66 -6.34 5.12
C VAL A 49 6.62 -6.16 6.29
N LYS A 50 7.84 -5.72 6.00
CA LYS A 50 8.86 -5.36 6.98
C LYS A 50 9.32 -3.93 6.79
N ARG A 51 9.20 -3.11 7.83
CA ARG A 51 9.71 -1.73 7.82
C ARG A 51 11.20 -1.73 8.17
N ILE A 52 12.01 -1.08 7.33
CA ILE A 52 13.44 -0.87 7.53
C ILE A 52 13.68 0.63 7.68
N CYS A 53 14.38 1.04 8.73
CA CYS A 53 14.69 2.44 9.00
C CYS A 53 16.19 2.66 8.91
N GLY A 54 16.61 3.60 8.06
CA GLY A 54 17.99 4.05 7.99
C GLY A 54 18.29 5.05 9.10
N GLN A 55 19.36 4.84 9.85
CA GLN A 55 19.94 5.83 10.76
C GLN A 55 21.25 6.37 10.19
N PRO A 56 21.56 7.67 10.34
CA PRO A 56 20.81 8.71 11.08
C PRO A 56 19.70 9.39 10.27
N SER A 57 19.50 9.03 9.00
CA SER A 57 18.62 9.77 8.07
C SER A 57 17.13 9.73 8.40
N GLY A 58 16.68 8.79 9.24
CA GLY A 58 15.27 8.60 9.60
C GLY A 58 14.39 8.08 8.45
N ARG A 59 14.96 7.84 7.27
CA ARG A 59 14.23 7.37 6.09
C ARG A 59 13.77 5.94 6.30
N SER A 60 12.51 5.65 6.00
CA SER A 60 11.97 4.30 6.04
C SER A 60 11.66 3.76 4.65
N ILE A 61 12.00 2.49 4.45
CA ILE A 61 11.62 1.70 3.29
C ILE A 61 10.88 0.45 3.78
N PHE A 62 10.00 -0.09 2.96
CA PHE A 62 9.30 -1.32 3.24
C PHE A 62 9.82 -2.43 2.34
N GLN A 63 10.23 -3.54 2.94
CA GLN A 63 10.52 -4.79 2.25
C GLN A 63 9.25 -5.62 2.25
N VAL A 64 8.79 -5.99 1.06
CA VAL A 64 7.48 -6.63 0.87
C VAL A 64 7.68 -7.96 0.14
N VAL A 65 7.09 -9.02 0.68
CA VAL A 65 7.11 -10.35 0.08
C VAL A 65 6.07 -10.39 -1.04
N GLY A 66 6.48 -10.78 -2.25
CA GLY A 66 5.56 -10.99 -3.38
C GLY A 66 4.51 -12.07 -3.12
N GLU A 67 3.30 -11.86 -3.63
CA GLU A 67 2.16 -12.80 -3.48
C GLU A 67 2.47 -14.20 -4.06
N SER A 68 3.34 -14.26 -5.08
CA SER A 68 3.74 -15.52 -5.73
C SER A 68 4.60 -16.42 -4.84
N ARG A 69 5.05 -15.96 -3.65
CA ARG A 69 5.95 -16.64 -2.70
C ARG A 69 7.24 -17.22 -3.31
N LYS A 70 7.50 -17.01 -4.60
CA LYS A 70 8.75 -17.32 -5.28
C LYS A 70 9.78 -16.27 -4.90
N LYS A 71 10.25 -16.28 -3.65
CA LYS A 71 11.46 -15.62 -3.12
C LYS A 71 11.77 -14.16 -3.52
N ASP A 72 10.86 -13.45 -4.17
CA ASP A 72 11.08 -12.10 -4.65
C ASP A 72 10.50 -11.13 -3.63
N GLU A 73 11.33 -10.83 -2.63
CA GLU A 73 11.12 -9.66 -1.78
C GLU A 73 11.48 -8.42 -2.60
N TYR A 74 10.60 -7.42 -2.57
CA TYR A 74 10.81 -6.18 -3.29
C TYR A 74 10.74 -4.99 -2.33
N LEU A 75 11.37 -3.89 -2.73
CA LEU A 75 11.37 -2.66 -1.96
C LEU A 75 10.21 -1.77 -2.40
N CYS A 76 9.55 -1.18 -1.40
CA CYS A 76 8.52 -0.19 -1.55
C CYS A 76 8.94 1.07 -0.77
N PHE A 77 9.00 2.19 -1.48
CA PHE A 77 9.21 3.51 -0.92
C PHE A 77 7.83 4.14 -0.67
N PRO A 78 7.52 4.55 0.56
CA PRO A 78 6.16 4.91 0.98
C PRO A 78 5.48 5.99 0.14
N GLU A 79 6.27 6.88 -0.46
CA GLU A 79 5.72 8.06 -1.13
C GLU A 79 5.50 7.88 -2.63
N HIS A 80 6.36 7.12 -3.32
CA HIS A 80 6.50 7.29 -4.78
C HIS A 80 6.78 6.03 -5.59
N TYR A 81 7.18 4.92 -4.98
CA TYR A 81 7.65 3.79 -5.77
C TYR A 81 7.42 2.45 -5.10
N CYS A 82 6.87 1.53 -5.86
CA CYS A 82 6.76 0.12 -5.47
C CYS A 82 7.39 -0.72 -6.58
N ALA A 83 8.35 -1.58 -6.24
CA ALA A 83 8.97 -2.51 -7.20
C ALA A 83 8.07 -3.72 -7.54
N CYS A 84 6.79 -3.71 -7.16
CA CYS A 84 5.88 -4.80 -7.49
C CYS A 84 5.51 -4.80 -8.98
N TYR A 85 5.24 -5.99 -9.52
CA TYR A 85 4.85 -6.15 -10.92
C TYR A 85 3.56 -5.38 -11.27
N SER A 86 2.61 -5.29 -10.33
CA SER A 86 1.37 -4.52 -10.50
C SER A 86 1.62 -3.02 -10.63
N PHE A 87 2.54 -2.44 -9.85
CA PHE A 87 2.89 -1.03 -9.99
C PHE A 87 3.52 -0.74 -11.36
N PHE A 88 4.43 -1.60 -11.81
CA PHE A 88 5.04 -1.44 -13.12
C PHE A 88 4.01 -1.54 -14.26
N TYR A 89 3.09 -2.50 -14.20
CA TYR A 89 2.12 -2.69 -15.28
C TYR A 89 0.99 -1.66 -15.23
N ASP A 90 0.39 -1.43 -14.06
CA ASP A 90 -0.84 -0.65 -13.93
C ASP A 90 -0.56 0.86 -13.83
N VAL A 91 0.54 1.25 -13.18
CA VAL A 91 0.88 2.67 -12.93
C VAL A 91 1.87 3.19 -13.97
N VAL A 92 2.97 2.47 -14.21
CA VAL A 92 4.02 2.94 -15.14
C VAL A 92 3.62 2.71 -16.60
N ASN A 93 3.11 1.53 -16.92
CA ASN A 93 2.85 1.15 -18.32
C ASN A 93 1.49 1.64 -18.84
N ARG A 94 0.48 1.76 -17.96
CA ARG A 94 -0.88 2.15 -18.35
C ARG A 94 -1.38 3.46 -17.76
N ALA A 95 -0.79 3.97 -16.67
CA ALA A 95 -1.32 5.11 -15.91
C ALA A 95 -2.80 4.98 -15.52
N GLU A 96 -3.31 3.74 -15.41
CA GLU A 96 -4.75 3.44 -15.32
C GLU A 96 -5.24 3.31 -13.88
N GLN A 97 -4.35 3.17 -12.88
CA GLN A 97 -4.73 2.80 -11.51
C GLN A 97 -4.04 3.64 -10.43
N LEU A 98 -4.73 3.84 -9.31
CA LEU A 98 -4.19 4.45 -8.11
C LEU A 98 -3.34 3.42 -7.32
N CYS A 99 -2.14 3.83 -6.92
CA CYS A 99 -1.28 3.02 -6.06
C CYS A 99 -1.72 3.14 -4.60
N VAL A 100 -1.80 2.02 -3.89
CA VAL A 100 -1.99 2.01 -2.42
C VAL A 100 -0.67 2.44 -1.77
N ARG A 101 -0.72 3.46 -0.90
CA ARG A 101 0.43 3.89 -0.08
C ARG A 101 0.43 3.07 1.21
N ILE A 102 1.60 2.58 1.60
CA ILE A 102 1.78 1.90 2.89
C ILE A 102 2.14 3.00 3.91
N HIS A 103 1.23 3.28 4.83
CA HIS A 103 1.43 4.16 5.97
C HIS A 103 1.90 3.35 7.19
#